data_AF-A0A559JX62-F1
#
_entry.id   AF-A0A559JX62-F1
#
_cell.length_a   1.000
_cell.length_b   1.000
_cell.length_c   1.000
_cell.angle_alpha   90.00
_cell.angle_beta   90.00
_cell.angle_gamma   90.00
#
_symmetry.space_group_name_H-M   'P 1'
#
loop_
_entity.id
_entity.type
_entity.pdbx_description
1 polymer ?
#
loop_
_entity_poly.entity_id
_entity_poly.type
_entity_poly.pdbx_seq_one_letter_code
_entity_poly.pdbx_strand_id
1 'polypeptide(L)'
;MESLNGLFLERMKTLVHCHTGLPLIELDIDYYEKATMFMGYNLKEKLIAYNLPMYEPNKSQIPELAHLSLEEFFEIAVYHEIGHHLDYIANPNRKLYREILVEDATIEFILEGEMNAYRYARDLVPGHLISYYDILNQFNIEKYNKIANEP
;
A
#
# COMPACT_ATOMS: atom_id res chain seq x y z
N MET A 1 -13.05 -17.86 -9.40
CA MET A 1 -12.43 -16.54 -9.18
C MET A 1 -12.69 -16.22 -7.73
N GLU A 2 -11.65 -16.10 -6.91
CA GLU A 2 -11.84 -15.65 -5.53
C GLU A 2 -12.44 -14.24 -5.56
N SER A 3 -13.47 -14.02 -4.76
CA SER A 3 -14.16 -12.74 -4.61
C SER A 3 -14.04 -12.32 -3.16
N LEU A 4 -13.63 -11.07 -2.91
CA LEU A 4 -13.61 -10.54 -1.55
C LEU A 4 -15.02 -10.54 -0.96
N ASN A 5 -15.10 -10.89 0.32
CA ASN A 5 -16.33 -10.75 1.08
C ASN A 5 -16.71 -9.26 1.16
N GLY A 6 -17.93 -8.89 0.79
CA GLY A 6 -18.39 -7.50 0.85
C GLY A 6 -18.29 -6.89 2.25
N LEU A 7 -18.56 -7.68 3.31
CA LEU A 7 -18.39 -7.22 4.70
C LEU A 7 -16.92 -6.99 5.05
N PHE A 8 -16.01 -7.78 4.48
CA PHE A 8 -14.57 -7.57 4.65
C PHE A 8 -14.15 -6.25 3.99
N LEU A 9 -14.59 -5.99 2.76
CA LEU A 9 -14.26 -4.76 2.05
C LEU A 9 -14.76 -3.51 2.80
N GLU A 10 -15.99 -3.53 3.31
CA GLU A 10 -16.52 -2.43 4.14
C GLU A 10 -15.72 -2.23 5.44
N ARG A 11 -15.23 -3.31 6.05
CA ARG A 11 -14.32 -3.21 7.19
C ARG A 11 -13.00 -2.55 6.81
N MET A 12 -12.44 -2.86 5.64
CA MET A 12 -11.21 -2.23 5.16
C MET A 12 -11.41 -0.73 4.87
N LYS A 13 -12.54 -0.34 4.27
CA LYS A 13 -12.90 1.08 4.07
C LYS A 13 -13.01 1.82 5.39
N THR A 14 -13.64 1.20 6.39
CA THR A 14 -13.74 1.75 7.74
C THR A 14 -12.37 1.90 8.39
N LEU A 15 -11.49 0.91 8.24
CA LEU A 15 -10.12 0.93 8.76
C LEU A 15 -9.31 2.09 8.16
N VAL A 16 -9.39 2.30 6.85
CA VAL A 16 -8.76 3.44 6.16
C VAL A 16 -9.28 4.77 6.71
N HIS A 17 -10.60 4.92 6.85
CA HIS A 17 -11.21 6.11 7.44
C HIS A 17 -10.67 6.40 8.85
N CYS A 18 -10.65 5.38 9.73
CA CYS A 18 -10.19 5.51 11.10
C CYS A 18 -8.73 5.97 11.22
N HIS A 19 -7.87 5.54 10.30
CA HIS A 19 -6.43 5.80 10.38
C HIS A 19 -5.98 7.05 9.60
N THR A 20 -6.72 7.47 8.58
CA THR A 20 -6.39 8.67 7.79
C THR A 20 -7.13 9.92 8.28
N GLY A 21 -8.24 9.75 9.02
CA GLY A 21 -9.11 10.86 9.41
C GLY A 21 -9.89 11.49 8.26
N LEU A 22 -9.71 11.00 7.03
CA LEU A 22 -10.46 11.43 5.85
C LEU A 22 -11.83 10.80 5.87
N PRO A 23 -12.94 11.55 5.69
CA PRO A 23 -14.29 10.99 5.57
C PRO A 23 -14.33 9.77 4.64
N LEU A 24 -15.24 8.81 4.89
CA LEU A 24 -15.42 7.62 4.03
C LEU A 24 -15.61 7.95 2.53
N ILE A 25 -16.12 9.15 2.23
CA ILE A 25 -16.33 9.64 0.85
C ILE A 25 -15.06 10.24 0.21
N GLU A 26 -14.01 10.47 1.00
CA GLU A 26 -12.81 11.16 0.57
C GLU A 26 -11.64 10.23 0.29
N LEU A 27 -11.55 9.06 0.92
CA LEU A 27 -10.55 8.05 0.60
C LEU A 27 -11.23 6.69 0.52
N ASP A 28 -11.26 6.12 -0.69
CA ASP A 28 -11.96 4.87 -0.97
C ASP A 28 -10.99 3.74 -1.31
N ILE A 29 -11.49 2.50 -1.22
CA ILE A 29 -10.87 1.30 -1.77
C ILE A 29 -11.75 0.79 -2.91
N ASP A 30 -11.21 0.73 -4.13
CA ASP A 30 -11.97 0.29 -5.30
C ASP A 30 -11.14 -0.62 -6.22
N TYR A 31 -11.86 -1.46 -6.97
CA TYR A 31 -11.27 -2.38 -7.93
C TYR A 31 -10.84 -1.64 -9.19
N TYR A 32 -9.60 -1.88 -9.63
CA TYR A 32 -9.06 -1.31 -10.87
C TYR A 32 -8.29 -2.35 -11.67
N GLU A 33 -8.93 -2.89 -12.71
CA GLU A 33 -8.39 -4.01 -13.52
C GLU A 33 -7.06 -3.68 -14.23
N LYS A 34 -6.77 -2.41 -14.46
CA LYS A 34 -5.55 -1.96 -15.16
C LYS A 34 -4.34 -1.79 -14.24
N ALA A 35 -4.51 -1.92 -12.93
CA ALA A 35 -3.37 -1.85 -12.01
C ALA A 35 -2.43 -3.03 -12.27
N THR A 36 -1.14 -2.73 -12.42
CA THR A 36 -0.08 -3.75 -12.62
C THR A 36 0.45 -4.31 -11.30
N MET A 37 -0.03 -3.79 -10.17
CA MET A 37 0.25 -4.26 -8.82
C MET A 37 -1.04 -4.74 -8.17
N PHE A 38 -0.92 -5.52 -7.10
CA PHE A 38 -2.09 -5.97 -6.33
C PHE A 38 -2.84 -4.80 -5.69
N MET A 39 -2.13 -3.81 -5.14
CA MET A 39 -2.71 -2.63 -4.53
C MET A 39 -1.80 -1.41 -4.78
N GLY A 40 -2.38 -0.22 -4.80
CA GLY A 40 -1.61 1.02 -4.87
C GLY A 40 -2.46 2.25 -4.53
N TYR A 41 -1.84 3.23 -3.87
CA TYR A 41 -2.48 4.48 -3.52
C TYR A 41 -2.29 5.57 -4.59
N ASN A 42 -3.42 6.13 -5.05
CA ASN A 42 -3.48 7.34 -5.86
C ASN A 42 -3.83 8.53 -4.98
N LEU A 43 -2.85 9.40 -4.73
CA LEU A 43 -3.02 10.62 -3.94
C LEU A 43 -4.07 11.58 -4.52
N LYS A 44 -4.06 11.79 -5.84
CA LYS A 44 -4.91 12.78 -6.51
C LYS A 44 -6.38 12.37 -6.50
N GLU A 45 -6.63 11.10 -6.78
CA GLU A 45 -7.98 10.52 -6.75
C GLU A 45 -8.41 10.16 -5.32
N LYS A 46 -7.47 10.22 -4.37
CA LYS A 46 -7.63 9.71 -3.00
C LYS A 46 -8.25 8.30 -3.05
N LEU A 47 -7.57 7.40 -3.75
CA LEU A 47 -8.07 6.05 -4.04
C LEU A 47 -6.99 5.02 -3.75
N ILE A 48 -7.34 4.00 -2.98
CA ILE A 48 -6.58 2.75 -2.91
C ILE A 48 -7.16 1.81 -3.96
N ALA A 49 -6.44 1.64 -5.06
CA ALA A 49 -6.85 0.77 -6.15
C ALA A 49 -6.32 -0.64 -5.91
N TYR A 50 -7.16 -1.67 -6.05
CA TYR A 50 -6.73 -3.06 -5.99
C TYR A 50 -7.08 -3.87 -7.25
N ASN A 51 -6.27 -4.90 -7.53
CA ASN A 51 -6.49 -5.81 -8.67
C ASN A 51 -6.33 -7.27 -8.23
N LEU A 52 -7.45 -7.99 -8.05
CA LEU A 52 -7.46 -9.38 -7.58
C LEU A 52 -6.65 -10.35 -8.45
N PRO A 53 -6.71 -10.30 -9.80
CA PRO A 53 -5.79 -11.03 -10.67
C PRO A 53 -4.30 -10.89 -10.33
N MET A 54 -3.88 -9.77 -9.73
CA MET A 54 -2.50 -9.51 -9.36
C MET A 54 -2.11 -10.07 -7.98
N TYR A 55 -3.07 -10.59 -7.20
CA TYR A 55 -2.82 -11.17 -5.87
C TYR A 55 -1.74 -12.28 -5.91
N GLU A 56 -1.97 -13.36 -6.64
CA GLU A 56 -1.02 -14.49 -6.71
C GLU A 56 0.34 -14.09 -7.31
N PRO A 57 0.42 -13.32 -8.42
CA PRO A 57 1.69 -12.82 -8.92
C PRO A 57 2.48 -11.96 -7.93
N ASN A 58 1.82 -11.17 -7.09
CA ASN A 58 2.48 -10.31 -6.11
C ASN A 58 2.87 -11.12 -4.86
N LYS A 59 1.96 -11.94 -4.32
CA LYS A 59 2.22 -12.78 -3.16
C LYS A 59 3.35 -13.78 -3.40
N SER A 60 3.40 -14.39 -4.57
CA SER A 60 4.44 -15.40 -4.92
C SER A 60 5.86 -14.84 -5.00
N GLN A 61 6.04 -13.52 -5.06
CA GLN A 61 7.36 -12.89 -4.98
C GLN A 61 7.92 -12.84 -3.55
N ILE A 62 7.09 -13.10 -2.54
CA ILE A 62 7.43 -13.03 -1.13
C ILE A 62 7.12 -14.39 -0.47
N PRO A 63 8.04 -15.37 -0.55
CA PRO A 63 7.82 -16.73 -0.05
C PRO A 63 7.32 -16.80 1.40
N GLU A 64 7.76 -15.87 2.24
CA GLU A 64 7.40 -15.74 3.65
C GLU A 64 5.93 -15.33 3.87
N LEU A 65 5.24 -14.83 2.84
CA LEU A 65 3.82 -14.47 2.88
C LEU A 65 2.94 -15.45 2.10
N ALA A 66 3.51 -16.50 1.50
CA ALA A 66 2.79 -17.41 0.62
C ALA A 66 1.64 -18.15 1.34
N HIS A 67 1.72 -18.33 2.65
CA HIS A 67 0.70 -18.99 3.47
C HIS A 67 -0.49 -18.08 3.83
N LEU A 68 -0.39 -16.77 3.62
CA LEU A 68 -1.49 -15.86 3.94
C LEU A 68 -2.69 -16.11 3.05
N SER A 69 -3.88 -15.97 3.66
CA SER A 69 -5.13 -15.86 2.93
C SER A 69 -5.21 -14.55 2.15
N LEU A 70 -6.14 -14.48 1.19
CA LEU A 70 -6.40 -13.26 0.44
C LEU A 70 -6.75 -12.09 1.38
N GLU A 71 -7.59 -12.32 2.39
CA GLU A 71 -8.01 -11.27 3.34
C GLU A 71 -6.85 -10.77 4.20
N GLU A 72 -5.98 -11.68 4.70
CA GLU A 72 -4.80 -11.28 5.48
C GLU A 72 -3.80 -10.48 4.63
N PHE A 73 -3.53 -10.94 3.41
CA PHE A 73 -2.64 -10.23 2.49
C PHE A 73 -3.23 -8.87 2.07
N PHE A 74 -4.54 -8.81 1.86
CA PHE A 74 -5.25 -7.56 1.56
C PHE A 74 -5.14 -6.58 2.73
N GLU A 75 -5.37 -7.02 3.96
CA GLU A 75 -5.32 -6.14 5.13
C GLU A 75 -3.92 -5.54 5.35
N ILE A 76 -2.84 -6.33 5.23
CA ILE A 76 -1.48 -5.77 5.34
C ILE A 76 -1.15 -4.82 4.17
N ALA A 77 -1.66 -5.07 2.97
CA ALA A 77 -1.50 -4.16 1.83
C ALA A 77 -2.24 -2.83 2.06
N VAL A 78 -3.44 -2.87 2.67
CA VAL A 78 -4.17 -1.64 3.03
C VAL A 78 -3.37 -0.81 4.03
N TYR A 79 -2.78 -1.42 5.07
CA TYR A 79 -1.91 -0.69 5.99
C TYR A 79 -0.69 -0.07 5.28
N HIS A 80 -0.14 -0.75 4.27
CA HIS A 80 0.96 -0.23 3.47
C HIS A 80 0.54 1.06 2.72
N GLU A 81 -0.62 1.04 2.07
CA GLU A 81 -1.16 2.22 1.38
C GLU A 81 -1.59 3.35 2.31
N ILE A 82 -2.11 3.03 3.51
CA ILE A 82 -2.34 4.02 4.58
C ILE A 82 -1.02 4.72 4.94
N GLY A 83 0.07 3.96 5.02
CA GLY A 83 1.41 4.51 5.25
C GLY A 83 1.78 5.56 4.20
N HIS A 84 1.59 5.25 2.92
CA HIS A 84 1.85 6.20 1.82
C HIS A 84 0.98 7.45 1.92
N HIS A 85 -0.29 7.30 2.28
CA HIS A 85 -1.15 8.46 2.55
C HIS A 85 -0.57 9.35 3.66
N LEU A 86 -0.20 8.75 4.79
CA LEU A 86 0.37 9.47 5.94
C LEU A 86 1.71 10.14 5.61
N ASP A 87 2.53 9.51 4.76
CA ASP A 87 3.75 10.14 4.22
C ASP A 87 3.44 11.46 3.53
N TYR A 88 2.47 11.49 2.62
CA TYR A 88 2.11 12.73 1.92
C TYR A 88 1.50 13.79 2.84
N ILE A 89 0.79 13.39 3.90
CA ILE A 89 0.30 14.35 4.90
C ILE A 89 1.45 14.96 5.72
N ALA A 90 2.40 14.12 6.14
CA ALA A 90 3.53 14.55 6.96
C ALA A 90 4.62 15.30 6.15
N ASN A 91 4.73 15.04 4.84
CA ASN A 91 5.79 15.55 3.98
C ASN A 91 5.23 16.37 2.79
N PRO A 92 4.97 17.68 2.96
CA PRO A 92 4.34 18.53 1.93
C PRO A 92 5.07 18.59 0.59
N ASN A 93 6.41 18.51 0.58
CA ASN A 93 7.20 18.50 -0.66
C ASN A 93 6.94 17.23 -1.47
N ARG A 94 6.83 16.08 -0.80
CA ARG A 94 6.53 14.79 -1.44
C ARG A 94 5.11 14.77 -1.96
N LYS A 95 4.16 15.31 -1.19
CA LYS A 95 2.78 15.52 -1.61
C LYS A 95 2.71 16.37 -2.88
N LEU A 96 3.33 17.54 -2.87
CA LEU A 96 3.35 18.45 -4.01
C LEU A 96 3.93 17.77 -5.26
N TYR A 97 5.05 17.04 -5.11
CA TYR A 97 5.68 16.30 -6.19
C TYR A 97 4.72 15.31 -6.87
N ARG A 98 3.93 14.57 -6.09
CA ARG A 98 2.94 13.62 -6.62
C ARG A 98 1.70 14.30 -7.20
N GLU A 99 1.26 15.42 -6.62
CA GLU A 99 0.11 16.19 -7.13
C GLU A 99 0.37 16.82 -8.50
N ILE A 100 1.62 17.20 -8.80
CA ILE A 100 2.01 17.77 -10.10
C ILE A 100 2.37 16.71 -11.17
N LEU A 101 2.13 15.42 -10.89
CA LEU A 101 2.31 14.29 -11.82
C LEU A 101 3.69 14.23 -12.48
N VAL A 102 4.76 14.38 -11.70
CA VAL A 102 6.10 14.05 -12.22
C VAL A 102 6.18 12.52 -12.37
N GLU A 103 5.96 12.03 -13.59
CA GLU A 103 5.98 10.59 -13.91
C GLU A 103 7.36 9.96 -13.63
N ASP A 104 8.42 10.75 -13.74
CA ASP A 104 9.81 10.36 -13.50
C ASP A 104 10.21 10.54 -12.02
N ALA A 105 9.47 9.94 -11.08
CA ALA A 105 9.93 9.82 -9.70
C ALA A 105 11.29 9.10 -9.67
N THR A 106 12.32 9.75 -9.12
CA THR A 106 13.61 9.09 -8.95
C THR A 106 13.47 7.88 -8.01
N ILE A 107 14.37 6.91 -8.13
CA ILE A 107 14.35 5.72 -7.28
C ILE A 107 14.53 6.12 -5.81
N GLU A 108 15.33 7.14 -5.52
CA GLU A 108 15.50 7.68 -4.16
C GLU A 108 14.19 8.26 -3.62
N PHE A 109 13.42 8.97 -4.45
CA PHE A 109 12.11 9.49 -4.05
C PHE A 109 11.14 8.36 -3.71
N ILE A 110 11.16 7.27 -4.48
CA ILE A 110 10.33 6.09 -4.23
C ILE A 110 10.77 5.41 -2.93
N LEU A 111 12.06 5.13 -2.77
CA LEU A 111 12.63 4.47 -1.60
C LEU A 111 12.34 5.23 -0.30
N GLU A 112 12.52 6.56 -0.31
CA GLU A 112 12.15 7.41 0.84
C GLU A 112 10.66 7.29 1.17
N GLY A 113 9.80 7.18 0.15
CA GLY A 113 8.37 6.96 0.31
C GLY A 113 8.06 5.64 1.00
N GLU A 114 8.66 4.55 0.53
CA GLU A 114 8.50 3.22 1.15
C GLU A 114 8.95 3.21 2.62
N MET A 115 10.09 3.83 2.92
CA MET A 115 10.60 3.92 4.30
C MET A 115 9.69 4.76 5.20
N ASN A 116 9.17 5.89 4.69
CA ASN A 116 8.25 6.74 5.43
C ASN A 116 6.90 6.05 5.64
N ALA A 117 6.34 5.44 4.59
CA ALA A 117 5.08 4.70 4.65
C ALA A 117 5.14 3.59 5.68
N TYR A 118 6.22 2.79 5.67
CA TYR A 118 6.49 1.79 6.68
C TYR A 118 6.46 2.40 8.09
N ARG A 119 7.26 3.46 8.33
CA ARG A 119 7.34 4.11 9.64
C ARG A 119 6.00 4.64 10.13
N TYR A 120 5.22 5.28 9.26
CA TYR A 120 3.97 5.93 9.67
C TYR A 120 2.83 4.96 9.93
N ALA A 121 2.74 3.86 9.18
CA ALA A 121 1.65 2.89 9.36
C ALA A 121 1.99 1.77 10.34
N ARG A 122 3.26 1.47 10.61
CA ARG A 122 3.67 0.34 11.48
C ARG A 122 2.97 0.31 12.84
N ASP A 123 2.86 1.46 13.51
CA ASP A 123 2.23 1.55 14.85
C ASP A 123 0.70 1.38 14.81
N LEU A 124 0.10 1.44 13.62
CA LEU A 124 -1.34 1.22 13.39
C LEU A 124 -1.67 -0.26 13.17
N VAL A 125 -0.67 -1.07 12.81
CA VAL A 125 -0.86 -2.47 12.45
C VAL A 125 -1.12 -3.31 13.71
N PRO A 126 -2.19 -4.14 13.73
CA PRO A 126 -2.47 -5.04 14.82
C PRO A 126 -1.31 -6.01 15.07
N GLY A 127 -1.04 -6.31 16.35
CA GLY A 127 0.11 -7.15 16.72
C GLY A 127 0.15 -8.55 16.10
N HIS A 128 -0.98 -9.09 15.64
CA HIS A 128 -1.03 -10.39 14.94
C HIS A 128 -0.65 -10.31 13.46
N LEU A 129 -0.64 -9.11 12.86
CA LEU A 129 -0.26 -8.86 11.47
C LEU A 129 1.11 -8.19 11.33
N ILE A 130 1.66 -7.65 12.42
CA ILE A 130 2.87 -6.81 12.39
C ILE A 130 4.06 -7.48 11.70
N SER A 131 4.28 -8.78 11.95
CA SER A 131 5.39 -9.51 11.32
C SER A 131 5.22 -9.63 9.80
N TYR A 132 3.99 -9.85 9.33
CA TYR A 132 3.70 -9.94 7.91
C TYR A 132 3.82 -8.58 7.21
N TYR A 133 3.37 -7.54 7.89
CA TYR A 133 3.53 -6.18 7.44
C TYR A 133 5.02 -5.77 7.35
N ASP A 134 5.83 -6.07 8.37
CA ASP A 134 7.26 -5.81 8.36
C ASP A 134 7.96 -6.52 7.18
N ILE A 135 7.58 -7.78 6.90
CA ILE A 135 8.09 -8.55 5.75
C ILE A 135 7.73 -7.89 4.41
N LEU A 136 6.46 -7.49 4.23
CA LEU A 136 5.99 -6.83 3.00
C LEU A 136 6.78 -5.55 2.72
N ASN A 137 6.93 -4.68 3.73
CA ASN A 137 7.65 -3.41 3.58
C ASN A 137 9.15 -3.63 3.35
N GLN A 138 9.77 -4.59 4.04
CA GLN A 138 11.16 -4.93 3.83
C GLN A 138 11.41 -5.41 2.40
N PHE A 139 10.54 -6.26 1.86
CA PHE A 139 10.60 -6.71 0.47
C PHE A 139 10.53 -5.52 -0.52
N ASN A 140 9.58 -4.60 -0.33
CA ASN A 140 9.47 -3.41 -1.19
C ASN A 140 10.70 -2.50 -1.12
N ILE A 141 11.20 -2.23 0.10
CA ILE A 141 12.41 -1.43 0.32
C ILE A 141 13.62 -2.09 -0.34
N GLU A 142 13.80 -3.39 -0.20
CA GLU A 142 14.91 -4.13 -0.84
C GLU A 142 14.80 -4.14 -2.36
N LYS A 143 13.59 -4.26 -2.90
CA LYS A 143 13.35 -4.20 -4.34
C LYS A 143 13.85 -2.88 -4.92
N TYR A 144 13.48 -1.74 -4.33
CA TYR A 144 13.93 -0.43 -4.82
C TYR A 144 15.40 -0.16 -4.54
N ASN A 145 15.94 -0.64 -3.42
CA ASN A 145 17.38 -0.59 -3.16
C ASN A 145 18.19 -1.36 -4.21
N LYS A 146 17.73 -2.53 -4.65
CA LYS A 146 18.42 -3.28 -5.73
C LYS A 146 18.43 -2.48 -7.02
N ILE A 147 17.28 -1.94 -7.43
CA ILE A 147 17.17 -1.11 -8.65
C ILE A 147 18.08 0.14 -8.56
N ALA A 148 18.18 0.77 -7.39
CA ALA A 148 19.07 1.93 -7.18
C ALA A 148 20.57 1.60 -7.33
N ASN A 149 20.95 0.35 -7.09
CA ASN A 149 22.34 -0.11 -7.07
C ASN A 149 22.70 -1.00 -8.28
N GLU A 150 21.79 -1.20 -9.22
CA GLU A 150 22.08 -1.87 -10.50
C GLU A 150 22.84 -0.89 -11.42
N PRO A 151 24.05 -1.27 -11.91
CA PRO A 151 24.94 -0.40 -12.68
C PRO A 151 24.49 -0.15 -14.13
#